data_AF-A0A7V9VWU6-F1
#
_entry.id   AF-A0A7V9VWU6-F1
#
_cell.length_a   1.000
_cell.length_b   1.000
_cell.length_c   1.000
_cell.angle_alpha   90.00
_cell.angle_beta   90.00
_cell.angle_gamma   90.00
#
_symmetry.space_group_name_H-M   'P 1'
#
loop_
_entity.id
_entity.type
_entity.pdbx_description
1 polymer ?
#
loop_
_entity_poly.entity_id
_entity_poly.type
_entity_poly.pdbx_seq_one_letter_code
_entity_poly.pdbx_strand_id
1 'polypeptide(L)'
;FQVGGTSGYMEMAIRAHRDDALFDLGSLDVSFPYLPSQATLAYAASWTAVEYIEVTYGDEGIAALIDAFATGVPYDEAMTNAIGIDGDRLNDDWKAWIAAQSD
;
A
#
# COMPACT_ATOMS: atom_id res chain seq x y z
N PHE A 1 -16.21 16.80 -0.76
CA PHE A 1 -16.70 15.88 0.28
C PHE A 1 -16.45 14.47 -0.20
N GLN A 2 -15.68 13.70 0.57
CA GLN A 2 -15.41 12.29 0.30
C GLN A 2 -16.74 11.54 0.44
N VAL A 3 -17.22 10.98 -0.68
CA VAL A 3 -18.37 10.08 -0.66
C VAL A 3 -17.89 8.84 0.09
N GLY A 4 -18.50 8.54 1.24
CA GLY A 4 -18.07 7.44 2.10
C GLY A 4 -18.08 6.10 1.36
N GLY A 5 -16.91 5.46 1.28
CA GLY A 5 -16.70 4.14 0.71
C GLY A 5 -15.32 4.01 0.07
N THR A 6 -14.62 2.91 0.32
CA THR A 6 -13.38 2.51 -0.40
C THR A 6 -13.68 2.00 -1.81
N SER A 7 -14.97 2.00 -2.20
CA SER A 7 -15.54 1.44 -3.44
C SER A 7 -14.97 1.99 -4.75
N GLY A 8 -14.08 2.99 -4.72
CA GLY A 8 -13.36 3.50 -5.90
C GLY A 8 -11.84 3.51 -5.76
N TYR A 9 -11.27 3.07 -4.63
CA TYR A 9 -9.82 3.15 -4.39
C TYR A 9 -9.02 2.25 -5.31
N MET A 10 -9.52 1.03 -5.57
CA MET A 10 -8.91 0.13 -6.55
C MET A 10 -8.84 0.80 -7.94
N GLU A 11 -9.95 1.35 -8.41
CA GLU A 11 -10.00 1.98 -9.73
C GLU A 11 -9.15 3.25 -9.80
N MET A 12 -9.05 4.02 -8.71
CA MET A 12 -8.14 5.15 -8.60
C MET A 12 -6.67 4.71 -8.67
N ALA A 13 -6.29 3.64 -7.97
CA ALA A 13 -4.92 3.13 -7.98
C ALA A 13 -4.54 2.59 -9.37
N ILE A 14 -5.43 1.85 -10.03
CA ILE A 14 -5.23 1.35 -11.41
C ILE A 14 -5.02 2.52 -12.37
N ARG A 15 -5.87 3.56 -12.32
CA ARG A 15 -5.74 4.74 -13.18
C ARG A 15 -4.43 5.47 -12.91
N ALA A 16 -4.08 5.70 -11.64
CA ALA A 16 -2.83 6.34 -11.28
C ALA A 16 -1.60 5.53 -11.70
N HIS A 17 -1.65 4.20 -11.64
CA HIS A 17 -0.56 3.34 -12.12
C HIS A 17 -0.36 3.50 -13.63
N ARG A 18 -1.45 3.48 -14.41
CA ARG A 18 -1.42 3.69 -15.86
C ARG A 18 -0.87 5.05 -16.26
N ASP A 19 -1.15 6.08 -15.47
CA ASP A 19 -0.70 7.45 -15.69
C ASP A 19 0.69 7.76 -15.10
N ASP A 20 1.41 6.76 -14.58
CA ASP A 20 2.70 6.91 -13.88
C ASP A 20 2.65 7.92 -12.71
N ALA A 21 1.49 7.99 -12.05
CA ALA A 21 1.17 8.92 -10.97
C ALA A 21 0.90 8.23 -9.62
N LEU A 22 0.97 6.89 -9.58
CA LEU A 22 0.79 6.13 -8.34
C LEU A 22 2.02 6.29 -7.44
N PHE A 23 1.78 6.71 -6.20
CA PHE A 23 2.84 6.90 -5.20
C PHE A 23 3.60 5.60 -4.90
N ASP A 24 4.90 5.73 -4.62
CA ASP A 24 5.66 4.69 -3.95
C ASP A 24 5.28 4.61 -2.47
N LEU A 25 5.20 3.39 -1.93
CA LEU A 25 4.87 3.18 -0.52
C LEU A 25 5.88 3.84 0.42
N GLY A 26 7.18 3.72 0.12
CA GLY A 26 8.23 4.39 0.90
C GLY A 26 8.13 5.91 0.89
N SER A 27 7.58 6.52 -0.17
CA SER A 27 7.34 7.96 -0.20
C SER A 27 6.22 8.38 0.76
N LEU A 28 5.18 7.56 0.89
CA LEU A 28 4.06 7.80 1.80
C LEU A 28 4.43 7.60 3.27
N ASP A 29 5.42 6.74 3.56
CA ASP A 29 5.98 6.57 4.91
C ASP A 29 6.72 7.83 5.39
N VAL A 30 7.44 8.50 4.48
CA VAL A 30 8.20 9.72 4.79
C VAL A 30 7.33 10.97 4.84
N SER A 31 6.41 11.14 3.89
CA SER A 31 5.57 12.35 3.81
C SER A 31 4.22 12.11 3.15
N PHE A 32 3.15 12.36 3.90
CA PHE A 32 1.79 12.24 3.38
C PHE A 32 1.31 13.57 2.75
N PRO A 33 0.71 13.55 1.55
CA PRO A 33 0.32 14.78 0.85
C PRO A 33 -0.83 15.53 1.53
N TYR A 34 -0.72 16.86 1.58
CA TYR A 34 -1.71 17.75 2.20
C TYR A 34 -2.86 18.16 1.26
N LEU A 35 -2.61 18.23 -0.05
CA LEU A 35 -3.64 18.65 -1.01
C LEU A 35 -4.76 17.60 -1.09
N PRO A 36 -6.05 17.97 -1.02
CA PRO A 36 -7.14 16.99 -0.88
C PRO A 36 -7.19 15.91 -1.97
N SER A 37 -6.88 16.25 -3.22
CA SER A 37 -6.84 15.27 -4.31
C SER A 37 -5.68 14.28 -4.18
N GLN A 38 -4.50 14.77 -3.80
CA GLN A 38 -3.32 13.94 -3.55
C GLN A 38 -3.49 13.09 -2.29
N ALA A 39 -4.08 13.64 -1.23
CA ALA A 39 -4.43 12.92 0.00
C ALA A 39 -5.39 11.77 -0.30
N THR A 40 -6.39 12.00 -1.16
CA THR A 40 -7.33 10.93 -1.56
C THR A 40 -6.63 9.82 -2.33
N LEU A 41 -5.72 10.16 -3.25
CA LEU A 41 -4.92 9.16 -3.98
C LEU A 41 -3.96 8.40 -3.04
N ALA A 42 -3.36 9.09 -2.07
CA ALA A 42 -2.52 8.45 -1.07
C ALA A 42 -3.32 7.46 -0.20
N TYR A 43 -4.54 7.82 0.21
CA TYR A 43 -5.44 6.87 0.88
C TYR A 43 -5.83 5.67 -0.01
N ALA A 44 -6.06 5.90 -1.30
CA ALA A 44 -6.32 4.81 -2.24
C ALA A 44 -5.11 3.88 -2.35
N ALA A 45 -3.90 4.43 -2.49
CA ALA A 45 -2.66 3.67 -2.53
C ALA A 45 -2.48 2.83 -1.26
N SER A 46 -2.54 3.44 -0.07
CA SER A 46 -2.42 2.72 1.21
C SER A 46 -3.47 1.63 1.38
N TRP A 47 -4.72 1.91 1.02
CA TRP A 47 -5.79 0.91 1.13
C TRP A 47 -5.54 -0.29 0.21
N THR A 48 -5.15 -0.06 -1.05
CA THR A 48 -4.85 -1.16 -1.97
C THR A 48 -3.58 -1.92 -1.61
N ALA A 49 -2.63 -1.29 -0.93
CA ALA A 49 -1.44 -1.98 -0.42
C ALA A 49 -1.81 -2.94 0.72
N VAL A 50 -2.71 -2.53 1.62
CA VAL A 50 -3.25 -3.42 2.66
C VAL A 50 -4.05 -4.56 2.04
N GLU A 51 -4.90 -4.29 1.05
CA GLU A 51 -5.63 -5.32 0.30
C GLU A 51 -4.67 -6.33 -0.36
N TYR A 52 -3.59 -5.86 -0.98
CA TYR A 52 -2.57 -6.72 -1.56
C TYR A 52 -1.89 -7.61 -0.51
N ILE A 53 -1.56 -7.03 0.66
CA ILE A 53 -0.98 -7.78 1.77
C ILE A 53 -1.94 -8.85 2.27
N GLU A 54 -3.22 -8.52 2.43
CA GLU A 54 -4.26 -9.45 2.86
C GLU A 54 -4.41 -10.63 1.88
N VAL A 55 -4.53 -10.34 0.58
CA VAL A 55 -4.69 -11.36 -0.46
C VAL A 55 -3.44 -12.25 -0.60
N THR A 56 -2.25 -11.70 -0.36
CA THR A 56 -0.98 -12.40 -0.60
C THR A 56 -0.47 -13.17 0.62
N TYR A 57 -0.64 -12.60 1.82
CA TYR A 57 -0.08 -13.13 3.06
C TYR A 57 -1.13 -13.52 4.10
N GLY A 58 -2.41 -13.27 3.82
CA GLY A 58 -3.53 -13.60 4.71
C GLY A 58 -3.56 -12.78 6.00
N ASP A 59 -4.51 -13.14 6.86
CA ASP A 59 -4.66 -12.55 8.18
C ASP A 59 -3.40 -12.72 9.04
N GLU A 60 -2.70 -13.86 8.89
CA GLU A 60 -1.45 -14.12 9.60
C GLU A 60 -0.34 -13.14 9.21
N GLY A 61 -0.23 -12.79 7.93
CA GLY A 61 0.74 -11.79 7.46
C GLY A 61 0.45 -10.39 8.01
N ILE A 62 -0.83 -10.00 8.04
CA ILE A 62 -1.25 -8.72 8.65
C ILE A 62 -0.91 -8.71 10.15
N ALA A 63 -1.25 -9.78 10.86
CA ALA A 63 -0.95 -9.89 12.28
C ALA A 63 0.56 -9.82 12.55
N ALA A 64 1.37 -10.53 11.75
CA ALA A 64 2.83 -10.50 11.86
C ALA A 64 3.40 -9.09 11.62
N LEU A 65 2.85 -8.33 10.66
CA LEU A 65 3.26 -6.95 10.43
C LEU A 65 2.92 -6.04 11.62
N ILE A 66 1.70 -6.15 12.15
CA ILE A 66 1.28 -5.38 13.33
C ILE A 66 2.21 -5.67 14.52
N ASP A 67 2.50 -6.94 14.78
CA ASP A 67 3.40 -7.36 15.86
C ASP A 67 4.84 -6.87 15.63
N ALA A 68 5.35 -6.96 14.39
CA ALA A 68 6.69 -6.48 14.05
C ALA A 68 6.82 -4.97 14.25
N PHE A 69 5.87 -4.18 13.74
CA PHE A 69 5.86 -2.72 13.90
C PHE A 69 5.70 -2.29 15.37
N ALA A 70 5.00 -3.08 16.19
CA ALA A 70 4.86 -2.81 17.62
C ALA A 70 6.20 -2.84 18.38
N THR A 71 7.23 -3.50 17.85
CA THR A 71 8.57 -3.54 18.45
C THR A 71 9.41 -2.28 18.20
N GLY A 72 8.97 -1.38 17.30
CA GLY A 72 9.67 -0.15 16.98
C GLY A 72 10.97 -0.34 16.17
N VAL A 73 11.14 -1.49 15.52
CA VAL A 73 12.24 -1.70 14.56
C VAL A 73 12.03 -0.84 13.30
N PRO A 74 13.10 -0.56 12.53
CA PRO A 74 12.99 0.13 11.24
C PRO A 74 12.02 -0.58 10.27
N TYR A 75 11.45 0.18 9.34
CA TYR A 75 10.44 -0.28 8.37
C TYR A 75 10.83 -1.56 7.63
N ASP A 76 12.01 -1.59 6.99
CA ASP A 76 12.48 -2.76 6.24
C ASP A 76 12.74 -3.99 7.13
N GLU A 77 13.19 -3.75 8.37
CA GLU A 77 13.39 -4.81 9.35
C GLU A 77 12.04 -5.39 9.81
N ALA A 78 11.05 -4.53 10.06
CA ALA A 78 9.70 -4.95 10.42
C ALA A 78 9.08 -5.84 9.34
N MET A 79 9.17 -5.41 8.07
CA MET A 79 8.62 -6.17 6.95
C MET A 79 9.36 -7.49 6.71
N THR A 80 10.69 -7.47 6.75
CA THR A 80 11.48 -8.69 6.55
C THR A 80 11.15 -9.72 7.64
N ASN A 81 11.01 -9.28 8.90
CA ASN A 81 10.65 -10.15 10.01
C ASN A 81 9.22 -10.71 9.90
N ALA A 82 8.27 -9.92 9.38
CA ALA A 82 6.86 -10.28 9.32
C ALA A 82 6.49 -11.14 8.10
N ILE A 83 6.93 -10.73 6.90
CA ILE A 83 6.49 -11.30 5.61
C ILE A 83 7.66 -11.73 4.70
N GLY A 84 8.91 -11.60 5.16
CA GLY A 84 10.09 -12.14 4.49
C GLY A 84 10.63 -11.32 3.32
N ILE A 85 10.12 -10.11 3.09
CA ILE A 85 10.57 -9.18 2.04
C ILE A 85 10.74 -7.76 2.60
N ASP A 86 11.53 -6.93 1.92
CA ASP A 86 11.74 -5.53 2.25
C ASP A 86 10.73 -4.58 1.59
N GLY A 87 10.79 -3.30 1.99
CA GLY A 87 9.93 -2.21 1.51
C GLY A 87 9.84 -2.11 0.00
N ASP A 88 10.99 -2.10 -0.65
CA ASP A 88 11.12 -1.93 -2.09
C ASP A 88 10.49 -3.11 -2.83
N ARG A 89 10.74 -4.34 -2.37
CA ARG A 89 10.14 -5.53 -2.96
C ARG A 89 8.62 -5.53 -2.83
N LEU A 90 8.08 -5.13 -1.68
CA LEU A 90 6.63 -5.01 -1.49
C LEU A 90 6.03 -3.98 -2.44
N ASN A 91 6.68 -2.81 -2.60
CA ASN A 91 6.23 -1.76 -3.50
C ASN A 91 6.14 -2.25 -4.95
N ASP A 92 7.19 -2.93 -5.42
CA ASP A 92 7.24 -3.47 -6.79
C ASP A 92 6.18 -4.55 -7.02
N ASP A 93 6.06 -5.50 -6.10
CA ASP A 93 5.09 -6.59 -6.21
C ASP A 93 3.64 -6.07 -6.11
N TRP A 94 3.38 -5.09 -5.25
CA TRP A 94 2.08 -4.41 -5.16
C TRP A 94 1.73 -3.68 -6.45
N LYS A 95 2.67 -2.91 -7.04
CA LYS A 95 2.42 -2.22 -8.32
C LYS A 95 2.17 -3.21 -9.45
N ALA A 96 2.88 -4.34 -9.48
CA ALA A 96 2.64 -5.41 -10.45
C ALA A 96 1.24 -6.04 -10.26
N TRP A 97 0.82 -6.24 -9.01
CA TRP A 97 -0.52 -6.71 -8.69
C TRP A 97 -1.59 -5.71 -9.14
N ILE A 98 -1.42 -4.41 -8.89
CA ILE A 98 -2.33 -3.37 -9.40
C ILE A 98 -2.45 -3.42 -10.93
N ALA A 99 -1.34 -3.60 -11.64
CA ALA A 99 -1.36 -3.71 -13.10
C ALA A 99 -2.19 -4.91 -13.58
N ALA A 100 -2.14 -6.04 -12.87
CA ALA A 100 -2.91 -7.24 -13.20
C ALA A 100 -4.42 -7.09 -12.96
N GLN A 101 -4.85 -6.14 -12.12
CA GLN A 101 -6.28 -5.84 -11.90
C GLN A 101 -6.91 -5.04 -13.04
N SER A 102 -6.13 -4.62 -14.03
CA SER A 102 -6.59 -3.83 -15.17
C SER A 102 -7.00 -4.65 -16.40
N ASP A 103 -6.82 -5.98 -16.35
CA ASP A 103 -7.11 -6.96 -17.41
C ASP A 103 -8.49 -7.61 -17.24
#